data_AF-X0ZSB6-F1
#
_entry.id   AF-X0ZSB6-F1
#
_cell.length_a   1.000
_cell.length_b   1.000
_cell.length_c   1.000
_cell.angle_alpha   90.00
_cell.angle_beta   90.00
_cell.angle_gamma   90.00
#
_symmetry.space_group_name_H-M   'P 1'
#
loop_
_entity.id
_entity.type
_entity.pdbx_description
1 polymer ?
#
loop_
_entity_poly.entity_id
_entity_poly.type
_entity_poly.pdbx_seq_one_letter_code
_entity_poly.pdbx_strand_id
1 'polypeptide(L)'
;KEESFLWLSELGQPDPYFILVIIFVITSFLTQQMMLTDPSQKAIKYIMPIAMGFIFYRLAAALLVYFNTSNIWQLGERYIISRLFVFKISTTGFKIVNLVPSLHKNINFTFFH
;
A
#
# COMPACT_ATOMS: atom_id res chain seq x y z
N LYS A 1 -6.90 28.24 19.95
CA LYS A 1 -6.39 28.66 18.63
C LYS A 1 -6.94 27.64 17.67
N GLU A 2 -7.92 28.03 16.86
CA GLU A 2 -8.56 27.15 15.87
C GLU A 2 -7.50 26.87 14.79
N GLU A 3 -6.94 25.68 14.77
CA GLU A 3 -5.89 25.29 13.82
C GLU A 3 -6.56 24.94 12.48
N SER A 4 -6.42 25.82 11.48
CA SER A 4 -6.95 25.60 10.13
C SER A 4 -5.93 24.87 9.25
N PHE A 5 -6.34 23.86 8.48
CA PHE A 5 -5.46 23.09 7.60
C PHE A 5 -6.04 22.93 6.19
N LEU A 6 -5.32 23.45 5.18
CA LEU A 6 -5.66 23.44 3.74
C LEU A 6 -7.03 24.06 3.39
N TRP A 7 -8.14 23.37 3.68
CA TRP A 7 -9.52 23.84 3.48
C TRP A 7 -10.41 23.62 4.73
N LEU A 8 -9.85 23.04 5.79
CA LEU A 8 -10.56 22.76 7.04
C LEU A 8 -10.43 23.98 7.95
N SER A 9 -11.56 24.58 8.29
CA SER A 9 -11.64 25.71 9.22
C SER A 9 -11.37 25.30 10.66
N GLU A 10 -11.68 24.05 11.02
CA GLU A 10 -11.45 23.49 12.36
C GLU A 10 -11.03 22.02 12.26
N LEU A 11 -9.84 21.68 12.77
CA LEU A 11 -9.32 20.30 12.77
C LEU A 11 -10.01 19.37 13.78
N GLY A 12 -10.71 19.94 14.77
CA GLY A 12 -11.41 19.19 15.82
C GLY A 12 -12.81 18.71 15.43
N GLN A 13 -13.38 19.26 14.36
CA GLN A 13 -14.72 18.90 13.88
C GLN A 13 -14.66 17.89 12.72
N PRO A 14 -15.75 17.15 12.46
CA PRO A 14 -15.87 16.31 11.27
C PRO A 14 -15.78 17.14 9.99
N ASP A 15 -15.13 16.63 8.94
CA ASP A 15 -14.95 17.35 7.66
C ASP A 15 -16.31 17.57 6.97
N PRO A 16 -16.78 18.83 6.80
CA PRO A 16 -18.08 19.11 6.21
C PRO A 16 -18.12 18.88 4.69
N TYR A 17 -16.97 18.84 4.01
CA TYR A 17 -16.92 18.76 2.55
C TYR A 17 -16.77 17.33 2.00
N PHE A 18 -16.65 16.30 2.85
CA PHE A 18 -16.41 14.90 2.46
C PHE A 18 -15.15 14.65 1.60
N ILE A 19 -14.37 15.69 1.29
CA ILE A 19 -13.22 15.64 0.38
C ILE A 19 -12.17 14.65 0.92
N LEU A 20 -11.90 14.68 2.23
CA LEU A 20 -10.94 13.78 2.85
C LEU A 20 -11.35 12.31 2.78
N VAL A 21 -12.65 12.03 3.00
CA VAL A 21 -13.18 10.67 2.96
C VAL A 21 -13.06 10.10 1.55
N ILE A 22 -13.37 10.90 0.53
CA ILE A 22 -13.25 10.50 -0.87
C ILE A 22 -11.80 10.15 -1.22
N ILE A 23 -10.84 11.01 -0.85
CA ILE A 23 -9.42 10.76 -1.12
C ILE A 23 -8.94 9.50 -0.38
N PHE A 24 -9.37 9.32 0.87
CA PHE A 24 -9.05 8.12 1.64
C PHE A 24 -9.56 6.85 0.95
N VAL A 25 -10.83 6.81 0.55
CA VAL A 25 -11.43 5.66 -0.14
C VAL A 25 -10.69 5.36 -1.44
N ILE A 26 -10.37 6.38 -2.24
CA ILE A 26 -9.62 6.22 -3.50
C ILE A 26 -8.22 5.64 -3.21
N THR A 27 -7.51 6.18 -2.23
CA THR A 27 -6.14 5.76 -1.89
C THR A 27 -6.13 4.33 -1.35
N SER A 28 -7.02 4.00 -0.42
CA SER A 28 -7.16 2.64 0.10
C SER A 28 -7.53 1.64 -0.99
N PHE A 29 -8.38 2.04 -1.93
CA PHE A 29 -8.75 1.21 -3.07
C PHE A 29 -7.56 0.90 -3.98
N LEU A 30 -6.72 1.91 -4.28
CA LEU A 30 -5.49 1.72 -5.05
C LEU A 30 -4.51 0.80 -4.34
N THR A 31 -4.31 0.98 -3.04
CA THR A 31 -3.41 0.15 -2.23
C THR A 31 -3.88 -1.31 -2.20
N GLN A 32 -5.18 -1.54 -2.01
CA GLN A 32 -5.76 -2.89 -2.03
C GLN A 32 -5.71 -3.53 -3.41
N GLN A 33 -5.82 -2.73 -4.48
CA GLN A 33 -5.60 -3.19 -5.85
C GLN A 33 -4.23 -3.83 -6.04
N MET A 34 -3.20 -3.27 -5.41
CA MET A 34 -1.85 -3.80 -5.49
C MET A 34 -1.60 -5.00 -4.56
N MET A 35 -2.42 -5.23 -3.51
CA MET A 35 -2.21 -6.30 -2.51
C MET A 35 -3.00 -7.57 -2.81
N LEU A 36 -4.25 -7.42 -3.21
CA LEU A 36 -5.21 -8.51 -3.26
C LEU A 36 -5.30 -9.06 -4.68
N THR A 37 -4.61 -10.17 -4.92
CA THR A 37 -4.60 -10.89 -6.21
C THR A 37 -5.65 -12.00 -6.26
N ASP A 38 -6.10 -12.51 -5.11
CA ASP A 38 -6.99 -13.67 -5.05
C ASP A 38 -8.45 -13.32 -5.38
N PRO A 39 -9.09 -14.08 -6.30
CA PRO A 39 -10.47 -13.83 -6.72
C PRO A 39 -11.51 -14.03 -5.60
N SER A 40 -11.20 -14.84 -4.58
CA SER A 40 -12.06 -15.05 -3.41
C SER A 40 -12.19 -13.81 -2.53
N GLN A 41 -11.23 -12.88 -2.58
CA GLN A 41 -11.22 -11.65 -1.76
C GLN A 41 -11.64 -10.39 -2.54
N LYS A 42 -12.09 -10.55 -3.79
CA LYS A 42 -12.54 -9.43 -4.63
C LYS A 42 -13.71 -8.66 -4.03
N ALA A 43 -14.63 -9.33 -3.33
CA ALA A 43 -15.76 -8.67 -2.69
C ALA A 43 -15.31 -7.76 -1.52
N ILE A 44 -14.38 -8.26 -0.70
CA ILE A 44 -13.83 -7.53 0.46
C ILE A 44 -13.06 -6.28 0.02
N LYS A 45 -12.36 -6.34 -1.13
CA LYS A 45 -11.61 -5.22 -1.72
C LYS A 45 -12.44 -3.96 -1.99
N TYR A 46 -13.73 -4.09 -2.32
CA TYR A 46 -14.58 -2.92 -2.57
C TYR A 46 -15.35 -2.51 -1.31
N ILE A 47 -15.84 -3.50 -0.56
CA ILE A 47 -16.72 -3.26 0.59
C ILE A 47 -15.96 -2.61 1.76
N MET A 48 -14.75 -3.09 2.05
CA MET A 48 -13.98 -2.65 3.22
C MET A 48 -13.62 -1.16 3.21
N PRO A 49 -13.03 -0.58 2.15
CA PRO A 49 -12.66 0.84 2.17
C PRO A 49 -13.88 1.77 2.21
N ILE A 50 -14.98 1.38 1.58
CA ILE A 50 -16.23 2.15 1.56
C ILE A 50 -16.86 2.20 2.97
N ALA A 51 -16.97 1.05 3.63
CA ALA A 51 -17.49 0.97 5.00
C ALA A 51 -16.62 1.78 5.97
N MET A 52 -15.29 1.69 5.84
CA MET A 52 -14.35 2.45 6.67
C MET A 52 -14.47 3.96 6.43
N GLY A 53 -14.61 4.40 5.18
CA GLY A 53 -14.83 5.81 4.83
C GLY A 53 -16.10 6.38 5.48
N PHE A 54 -17.18 5.58 5.54
CA PHE A 54 -18.44 6.01 6.16
C PHE A 54 -18.34 6.16 7.69
N ILE A 55 -17.49 5.36 8.34
CA ILE A 55 -17.19 5.49 9.77
C ILE A 55 -16.34 6.73 10.02
N PHE A 56 -15.31 6.96 9.19
CA PHE A 56 -14.42 8.11 9.30
C PHE A 56 -15.11 9.46 9.12
N TYR A 57 -16.22 9.51 8.38
CA TYR A 57 -17.05 10.71 8.27
C TYR A 57 -17.53 11.24 9.63
N ARG A 58 -17.79 10.36 10.62
CA ARG A 58 -18.25 10.79 11.95
C ARG A 58 -17.10 11.08 12.93
N LEU A 59 -15.85 10.90 12.51
CA LEU A 59 -14.67 11.08 13.33
C LEU A 59 -13.99 12.42 13.02
N ALA A 60 -13.12 12.88 13.93
CA ALA A 60 -12.42 14.16 13.78
C ALA A 60 -11.59 14.21 12.48
N ALA A 61 -11.67 15.32 11.75
CA ALA A 61 -11.00 15.48 10.45
C ALA A 61 -9.46 15.33 10.56
N ALA A 62 -8.86 15.77 11.67
CA ALA A 62 -7.42 15.63 11.92
C ALA A 62 -6.92 14.19 11.83
N LEU A 63 -7.68 13.23 12.39
CA LEU A 63 -7.34 11.81 12.35
C LEU A 63 -7.30 11.29 10.90
N LEU A 64 -8.28 11.71 10.10
CA LEU A 64 -8.40 11.29 8.72
C LEU A 64 -7.28 11.87 7.84
N VAL A 65 -6.91 13.14 8.03
CA VAL A 65 -5.78 13.78 7.35
C VAL A 65 -4.48 13.02 7.62
N TYR A 66 -4.23 12.63 8.88
CA TYR A 66 -3.04 11.86 9.25
C TYR A 66 -2.98 10.51 8.53
N PHE A 67 -4.09 9.76 8.55
CA PHE A 67 -4.17 8.46 7.86
C PHE A 67 -3.98 8.60 6.36
N ASN A 68 -4.59 9.60 5.74
CA ASN A 68 -4.51 9.80 4.30
C ASN A 68 -3.08 10.13 3.86
N THR A 69 -2.42 11.05 4.59
CA THR A 69 -1.01 11.39 4.35
C THR A 69 -0.10 10.18 4.52
N SER A 70 -0.32 9.38 5.58
CA SER A 70 0.47 8.18 5.86
C SER A 70 0.25 7.07 4.82
N ASN A 71 -0.98 6.90 4.31
CA ASN A 71 -1.29 5.94 3.26
C ASN A 71 -0.64 6.30 1.92
N ILE A 72 -0.63 7.59 1.56
CA ILE A 72 0.04 8.09 0.35
C ILE A 72 1.55 7.82 0.43
N TRP A 73 2.16 8.10 1.58
CA TRP A 73 3.58 7.83 1.81
C TRP A 73 3.92 6.33 1.64
N GLN A 74 3.18 5.46 2.31
CA GLN A 74 3.37 4.00 2.22
C GLN A 74 3.16 3.47 0.80
N LEU A 75 2.18 4.00 0.04
CA LEU A 75 1.96 3.63 -1.35
C LEU A 75 3.15 4.03 -2.23
N GLY A 76 3.71 5.22 -2.00
CA GLY A 76 4.91 5.71 -2.68
C GLY A 76 6.13 4.84 -2.40
N GLU A 77 6.40 4.53 -1.13
CA GLU A 77 7.49 3.61 -0.75
C GLU A 77 7.35 2.26 -1.44
N ARG A 78 6.15 1.69 -1.41
CA ARG A 78 5.88 0.39 -2.00
C ARG A 78 6.07 0.39 -3.52
N TYR A 79 5.70 1.47 -4.19
CA TYR A 79 5.95 1.64 -5.62
C TYR A 79 7.45 1.69 -5.94
N ILE A 80 8.22 2.48 -5.17
CA ILE A 80 9.68 2.61 -5.33
C ILE A 80 10.37 1.27 -5.05
N ILE A 81 10.05 0.61 -3.93
CA ILE A 81 10.63 -0.67 -3.54
C ILE A 81 10.32 -1.76 -4.56
N SER A 82 9.07 -1.84 -5.05
CA SER A 82 8.69 -2.82 -6.07
C SER A 82 9.53 -2.67 -7.35
N ARG A 83 9.77 -1.43 -7.79
CA ARG A 83 10.61 -1.14 -8.97
C ARG A 83 12.08 -1.50 -8.73
N LEU A 84 12.64 -1.14 -7.58
CA LEU A 84 14.03 -1.44 -7.23
C LEU A 84 14.28 -2.96 -7.06
N PHE A 85 13.33 -3.67 -6.45
CA PHE A 85 13.42 -5.11 -6.22
C PHE A 85 13.38 -5.91 -7.53
N VAL A 86 12.47 -5.56 -8.46
CA VAL A 86 12.40 -6.17 -9.80
C VAL A 86 13.71 -6.00 -10.56
N PHE A 87 14.32 -4.80 -10.51
CA PHE A 87 15.61 -4.54 -11.14
C PHE A 87 16.75 -5.39 -10.54
N LYS A 88 16.77 -5.57 -9.21
CA LYS A 88 17.78 -6.36 -8.51
C LYS A 88 17.68 -7.86 -8.80
N ILE A 89 16.47 -8.42 -8.96
CA ILE A 89 16.28 -9.83 -9.32
C ILE A 89 16.61 -10.08 -10.79
N SER A 90 16.20 -9.20 -11.70
CA SER A 90 16.50 -9.40 -13.13
C SER A 90 18.01 -9.41 -13.40
N THR A 91 18.77 -8.56 -12.71
CA THR A 91 20.23 -8.51 -12.82
C THR A 91 20.96 -9.61 -12.04
N THR A 92 20.49 -9.95 -10.84
CA THR A 92 21.11 -10.99 -10.01
C THR A 92 20.73 -12.40 -10.47
N GLY A 93 19.46 -12.65 -10.77
CA GLY A 93 18.97 -13.94 -11.28
C GLY A 93 19.56 -14.30 -12.64
N PHE A 94 19.69 -13.33 -13.56
CA PHE A 94 20.40 -13.56 -14.83
C PHE A 94 21.89 -13.84 -14.63
N LYS A 95 22.56 -13.18 -13.66
CA LYS A 95 23.95 -13.51 -13.31
C LYS A 95 24.04 -14.92 -12.71
N ILE A 96 23.22 -15.27 -11.71
CA ILE A 96 23.29 -16.56 -11.03
C ILE A 96 22.97 -17.70 -12.01
N VAL A 97 21.93 -17.57 -12.84
CA VAL A 97 21.56 -18.60 -13.84
C VAL A 97 22.64 -18.79 -14.91
N ASN A 98 23.40 -17.75 -15.27
CA ASN A 98 24.54 -17.87 -16.19
C ASN A 98 25.87 -18.21 -15.50
N LEU A 99 25.93 -18.22 -14.16
CA LEU A 99 27.10 -18.62 -13.36
C LEU A 99 26.97 -20.04 -12.77
N VAL A 100 25.75 -20.57 -12.63
CA VAL A 100 25.45 -21.92 -12.13
C VAL A 100 25.87 -23.08 -13.06
N PRO A 101 25.90 -22.96 -14.41
CA PRO A 101 26.34 -24.05 -15.28
C PRO A 101 27.78 -24.51 -15.00
N SER A 102 28.62 -23.64 -14.42
CA SER A 102 29.99 -23.96 -14.00
C SER A 102 30.08 -24.71 -12.66
N LEU A 103 28.99 -24.79 -11.88
CA LEU A 103 28.93 -25.43 -10.56
C LEU A 103 28.11 -26.72 -10.52
N HIS A 104 27.51 -27.14 -11.64
CA HIS A 104 26.69 -28.35 -11.70
C HIS A 104 27.50 -29.67 -11.65
N LYS A 105 28.84 -29.59 -11.59
CA LYS A 105 29.72 -30.77 -11.53
C LYS A 105 30.06 -31.23 -10.11
N ASN A 106 29.69 -30.50 -9.04
CA ASN A 106 30.18 -30.88 -7.70
C ASN A 106 29.32 -30.42 -6.51
N ILE A 107 27.99 -30.60 -6.56
CA ILE A 107 27.16 -30.40 -5.36
C ILE A 107 26.09 -31.50 -5.26
N ASN A 108 26.46 -32.60 -4.59
CA ASN A 108 25.50 -33.54 -4.01
C ASN A 108 24.79 -32.83 -2.85
N PHE A 109 23.63 -32.23 -3.10
CA PHE A 109 22.76 -31.72 -2.05
C PHE A 109 22.10 -32.89 -1.31
N THR A 110 22.85 -33.52 -0.42
CA THR A 110 22.29 -34.34 0.67
C THR A 110 21.94 -33.39 1.81
N PHE A 111 20.71 -32.87 1.84
CA PHE A 111 20.20 -32.22 3.04
C PHE A 111 18.73 -32.58 3.28
N PHE A 112 18.59 -33.65 4.06
CA PHE A 112 17.63 -33.95 5.12
C PHE A 112 16.12 -34.14 4.86
N HIS A 113 15.72 -35.30 5.39
CA HIS A 113 14.45 -35.75 5.98
C HIS A 113 13.63 -34.69 6.71
#